data_AF-A0A7W0NDA4-F1
#
_entry.id   AF-A0A7W0NDA4-F1
#
_cell.length_a   1.000
_cell.length_b   1.000
_cell.length_c   1.000
_cell.angle_alpha   90.00
_cell.angle_beta   90.00
_cell.angle_gamma   90.00
#
_symmetry.space_group_name_H-M   'P 1'
#
loop_
_entity.id
_entity.type
_entity.pdbx_description
1 polymer ?
#
loop_
_entity_poly.entity_id
_entity_poly.type
_entity_poly.pdbx_seq_one_letter_code
_entity_poly.pdbx_strand_id
1 'polypeptide(L)'
;QTQPIYQPFGPATLAVYASDPRTFQWHVYTEGWGRGAPDRYDFGTINQMAAPWLGNMPGWREVGYWQYEQEELDQLGQALYRGEFASQAERDDLYRQMTALALDESVRIWVVTALQSFPAREELKNVTEDLVSGPKSPFTLREAFVEGSDEIRVGHLWVWTERTTWNPVGGFGDVYSTDINRNLVDAAILNHPFTGIPIPFRANFEIETAGPEGTLEVPGDAVLWDAPSSSWQPVGGGVTAISKVTQDFSKFFQSTYHHGQPITPADLIYSLAQSFEIAFDEEKLQIETALGVTSRPFLETFKGFRLLEDDQLEVYVDYWHFEPNYIASYANVTGVSTPWELLAGMDDVVFSKRQGAYSDTAAARFSVPWLSLVNESDARLVIRTLRQFGREGYVPAGAFEIGGRALVTPEEAQARYDASIAWFDEKNLLVISNGPFFLNRYDPPAQFAELLAFRPENYPFGPGDWEFGAAPEITIAPVEPPRAVLAEPIELNVTVEGPGELALRYILVDPAQGTVAASGEATPGEPGNFTVSIGADVTSTLFPSLYQLYLLASSDVLAQVGEQRLDLEIGL
;
A
#
# COMPACT_ATOMS: atom_id res chain seq x y z
N GLN A 1 -38.24 12.58 4.09
CA GLN A 1 -37.32 12.59 2.94
C GLN A 1 -36.25 13.63 3.24
N THR A 2 -35.01 13.19 3.44
CA THR A 2 -33.84 14.06 3.40
C THR A 2 -33.58 14.44 1.94
N GLN A 3 -33.39 15.73 1.65
CA GLN A 3 -33.02 16.15 0.30
C GLN A 3 -31.53 15.87 0.06
N PRO A 4 -31.13 15.34 -1.11
CA PRO A 4 -29.72 15.19 -1.45
C PRO A 4 -29.01 16.54 -1.42
N ILE A 5 -27.83 16.59 -0.80
CA ILE A 5 -26.94 17.75 -0.85
C ILE A 5 -25.90 17.46 -1.92
N TYR A 6 -25.93 18.23 -3.01
CA TYR A 6 -24.91 18.13 -4.06
C TYR A 6 -23.77 19.09 -3.75
N GLN A 7 -22.56 18.56 -3.65
CA GLN A 7 -21.33 19.34 -3.47
C GLN A 7 -20.30 18.90 -4.51
N PRO A 8 -19.41 19.81 -4.97
CA PRO A 8 -18.21 19.42 -5.69
C PRO A 8 -17.34 18.49 -4.83
N PHE A 9 -16.48 17.69 -5.47
CA PHE A 9 -15.67 16.66 -4.81
C PHE A 9 -14.86 17.17 -3.60
N GLY A 10 -14.15 18.31 -3.73
CA GLY A 10 -13.35 18.90 -2.66
C GLY A 10 -14.15 19.23 -1.39
N PRO A 11 -15.20 20.08 -1.49
CA PRO A 11 -16.06 20.38 -0.34
C PRO A 11 -16.75 19.16 0.27
N ALA A 12 -17.19 18.19 -0.54
CA ALA A 12 -17.85 16.98 -0.06
C ALA A 12 -16.90 16.10 0.77
N THR A 13 -15.68 15.88 0.26
CA THR A 13 -14.67 15.09 0.97
C THR A 13 -14.22 15.76 2.27
N LEU A 14 -14.05 17.09 2.31
CA LEU A 14 -13.74 17.79 3.57
C LEU A 14 -14.83 17.62 4.62
N ALA A 15 -16.11 17.69 4.21
CA ALA A 15 -17.23 17.50 5.12
C ALA A 15 -17.27 16.09 5.73
N VAL A 16 -16.80 15.06 5.01
CA VAL A 16 -16.86 13.67 5.46
C VAL A 16 -15.58 13.23 6.19
N TYR A 17 -14.41 13.68 5.72
CA TYR A 17 -13.11 13.19 6.18
C TYR A 17 -12.41 14.06 7.20
N ALA A 18 -12.72 15.36 7.23
CA ALA A 18 -12.06 16.33 8.12
C ALA A 18 -13.04 16.96 9.12
N SER A 19 -14.14 16.29 9.45
CA SER A 19 -15.13 16.77 10.42
C SER A 19 -15.51 15.69 11.44
N ASP A 20 -15.88 16.13 12.64
CA ASP A 20 -16.38 15.23 13.69
C ASP A 20 -17.76 14.68 13.29
N PRO A 21 -17.94 13.34 13.15
CA PRO A 21 -19.23 12.75 12.80
C PRO A 21 -20.36 13.14 13.76
N ARG A 22 -20.07 13.47 15.03
CA ARG A 22 -21.08 13.93 16.02
C ARG A 22 -21.76 15.23 15.61
N THR A 23 -21.12 16.05 14.76
CA THR A 23 -21.73 17.28 14.23
C THR A 23 -22.87 16.99 13.24
N PHE A 24 -22.96 15.75 12.73
CA PHE A 24 -24.06 15.26 11.92
C PHE A 24 -24.34 16.09 10.66
N GLN A 25 -23.28 16.54 9.99
CA GLN A 25 -23.36 17.35 8.76
C GLN A 25 -23.76 16.55 7.52
N TRP A 26 -23.63 15.22 7.57
CA TRP A 26 -23.94 14.28 6.48
C TRP A 26 -24.56 13.00 7.05
N HIS A 27 -25.26 12.24 6.19
CA HIS A 27 -25.86 10.95 6.55
C HIS A 27 -25.24 9.81 5.74
N VAL A 28 -25.12 10.00 4.43
CA VAL A 28 -24.55 9.03 3.49
C VAL A 28 -23.70 9.81 2.49
N TYR A 29 -22.53 9.27 2.17
CA TYR A 29 -21.63 9.79 1.15
C TYR A 29 -21.16 8.63 0.26
N THR A 30 -20.97 8.88 -1.02
CA THR A 30 -20.45 7.87 -1.95
C THR A 30 -18.94 8.01 -2.04
N GLU A 31 -18.24 7.00 -1.56
CA GLU A 31 -16.79 6.90 -1.57
C GLU A 31 -16.29 6.06 -2.75
N GLY A 32 -15.02 6.21 -3.11
CA GLY A 32 -14.36 5.38 -4.10
C GLY A 32 -12.86 5.29 -3.85
N TRP A 33 -12.28 4.10 -4.03
CA TRP A 33 -10.86 3.83 -3.83
C TRP A 33 -10.25 3.25 -5.09
N GLY A 34 -9.08 3.75 -5.46
CA GLY A 34 -8.25 3.12 -6.48
C GLY A 34 -7.32 2.10 -5.83
N ARG A 35 -7.27 0.88 -6.35
CA ARG A 35 -6.22 -0.07 -5.99
C ARG A 35 -4.93 0.24 -6.76
N GLY A 36 -3.81 0.09 -6.06
CA GLY A 36 -2.49 0.49 -6.54
C GLY A 36 -1.68 -0.60 -7.22
N ALA A 37 -1.96 -1.85 -6.90
CA ALA A 37 -1.33 -3.06 -7.44
C ALA A 37 -2.20 -4.27 -7.05
N PRO A 38 -1.97 -5.45 -7.63
CA PRO A 38 -2.52 -6.69 -7.10
C PRO A 38 -1.86 -7.02 -5.76
N ASP A 39 -2.64 -7.57 -4.84
CA ASP A 39 -2.20 -8.05 -3.54
C ASP A 39 -2.92 -9.36 -3.28
N ARG A 40 -2.17 -10.47 -3.33
CA ARG A 40 -2.73 -11.81 -3.30
C ARG A 40 -3.26 -12.17 -1.93
N TYR A 41 -2.51 -11.82 -0.89
CA TYR A 41 -2.80 -12.13 0.50
C TYR A 41 -2.99 -10.82 1.27
N ASP A 42 -3.92 -9.99 0.79
CA ASP A 42 -4.25 -8.69 1.38
C ASP A 42 -4.45 -8.79 2.90
N PHE A 43 -3.76 -7.94 3.64
CA PHE A 43 -4.00 -7.76 5.07
C PHE A 43 -4.32 -6.30 5.40
N GLY A 44 -4.02 -5.37 4.48
CA GLY A 44 -4.23 -3.94 4.67
C GLY A 44 -5.63 -3.47 4.29
N THR A 45 -6.17 -3.88 3.14
CA THR A 45 -7.44 -3.34 2.62
C THR A 45 -8.61 -3.70 3.52
N ILE A 46 -8.72 -4.95 3.97
CA ILE A 46 -9.81 -5.34 4.87
C ILE A 46 -9.77 -4.55 6.19
N ASN A 47 -8.58 -4.31 6.74
CA ASN A 47 -8.40 -3.49 7.94
C ASN A 47 -8.79 -2.03 7.68
N GLN A 48 -8.35 -1.44 6.57
CA GLN A 48 -8.72 -0.09 6.15
C GLN A 48 -10.24 0.10 6.02
N MET A 49 -10.91 -0.93 5.51
CA MET A 49 -12.31 -0.83 5.12
C MET A 49 -13.28 -1.14 6.25
N ALA A 50 -12.85 -1.91 7.25
CA ALA A 50 -13.72 -2.44 8.30
C ALA A 50 -13.24 -2.17 9.73
N ALA A 51 -11.93 -2.13 9.97
CA ALA A 51 -11.39 -2.17 11.33
C ALA A 51 -11.07 -0.75 11.85
N PRO A 52 -11.71 -0.30 12.95
CA PRO A 52 -11.47 1.02 13.53
C PRO A 52 -10.00 1.37 13.80
N TRP A 53 -9.16 0.41 14.23
CA TRP A 53 -7.79 0.65 14.67
C TRP A 53 -6.88 1.23 13.59
N LEU A 54 -7.14 0.95 12.31
CA LEU A 54 -6.32 1.47 11.22
C LEU A 54 -6.63 2.95 10.91
N GLY A 55 -7.67 3.54 11.52
CA GLY A 55 -7.94 4.97 11.43
C GLY A 55 -8.64 5.42 10.16
N ASN A 56 -9.16 4.49 9.36
CA ASN A 56 -9.96 4.78 8.16
C ASN A 56 -11.46 4.58 8.37
N MET A 57 -11.91 4.53 9.63
CA MET A 57 -13.34 4.45 9.99
C MET A 57 -13.87 5.81 10.46
N PRO A 58 -15.19 6.06 10.45
CA PRO A 58 -15.75 7.34 10.90
C PRO A 58 -15.18 7.79 12.26
N GLY A 59 -14.58 8.99 12.27
CA GLY A 59 -13.85 9.54 13.41
C GLY A 59 -12.33 9.62 13.19
N TRP A 60 -11.78 8.85 12.26
CA TRP A 60 -10.39 8.91 11.77
C TRP A 60 -9.32 8.77 12.86
N ARG A 61 -9.67 8.21 14.03
CA ARG A 61 -8.84 8.18 15.24
C ARG A 61 -8.34 9.57 15.68
N GLU A 62 -9.02 10.64 15.25
CA GLU A 62 -8.69 12.01 15.62
C GLU A 62 -9.17 12.35 17.04
N VAL A 63 -8.38 13.14 17.75
CA VAL A 63 -8.66 13.51 19.14
C VAL A 63 -9.90 14.38 19.22
N GLY A 64 -10.81 13.99 20.11
CA GLY A 64 -12.03 14.74 20.39
C GLY A 64 -13.19 14.46 19.44
N TYR A 65 -12.97 13.71 18.34
CA TYR A 65 -14.03 13.28 17.45
C TYR A 65 -14.78 12.08 18.04
N TRP A 66 -16.06 11.92 17.69
CA TRP A 66 -16.72 10.64 17.90
C TRP A 66 -16.10 9.56 17.00
N GLN A 67 -15.91 8.37 17.57
CA GLN A 67 -15.28 7.23 16.89
C GLN A 67 -16.31 6.11 16.71
N TYR A 68 -16.31 5.50 15.53
CA TYR A 68 -16.84 4.14 15.37
C TYR A 68 -15.92 3.15 16.09
N GLU A 69 -16.52 2.23 16.84
CA GLU A 69 -15.81 1.24 17.66
C GLU A 69 -16.40 -0.15 17.41
N GLN A 70 -15.54 -1.14 17.19
CA GLN A 70 -15.89 -2.54 17.00
C GLN A 70 -14.68 -3.37 17.44
N GLU A 71 -14.73 -3.90 18.65
CA GLU A 71 -13.59 -4.56 19.31
C GLU A 71 -13.18 -5.88 18.61
N GLU A 72 -14.13 -6.65 18.12
CA GLU A 72 -13.89 -7.93 17.44
C GLU A 72 -13.20 -7.72 16.08
N LEU A 73 -13.61 -6.72 15.30
CA LEU A 73 -12.95 -6.31 14.05
C LEU A 73 -11.55 -5.77 14.32
N ASP A 74 -11.35 -5.03 15.42
CA ASP A 74 -10.02 -4.58 15.84
C ASP A 74 -9.11 -5.76 16.20
N GLN A 75 -9.60 -6.74 16.95
CA GLN A 75 -8.85 -7.94 17.33
C GLN A 75 -8.50 -8.82 16.12
N LEU A 76 -9.50 -9.20 15.30
CA LEU A 76 -9.28 -10.00 14.09
C LEU A 76 -8.38 -9.28 13.09
N GLY A 77 -8.59 -7.96 12.96
CA GLY A 77 -7.84 -7.11 12.07
C GLY A 77 -6.37 -7.00 12.43
N GLN A 78 -6.06 -6.76 13.71
CA GLN A 78 -4.69 -6.74 14.21
C GLN A 78 -4.04 -8.12 14.12
N ALA A 79 -4.78 -9.20 14.40
CA ALA A 79 -4.27 -10.56 14.26
C ALA A 79 -3.87 -10.87 12.81
N LEU A 80 -4.74 -10.56 11.84
CA LEU A 80 -4.43 -10.69 10.41
C LEU A 80 -3.22 -9.82 10.02
N TYR A 81 -3.21 -8.55 10.44
CA TYR A 81 -2.20 -7.57 10.06
C TYR A 81 -0.81 -7.94 10.60
N ARG A 82 -0.73 -8.48 11.83
CA ARG A 82 0.52 -8.86 12.51
C ARG A 82 0.94 -10.32 12.25
N GLY A 83 0.25 -11.05 11.38
CA GLY A 83 0.61 -12.43 11.05
C GLY A 83 0.29 -13.44 12.15
N GLU A 84 -0.70 -13.17 13.01
CA GLU A 84 -1.10 -14.02 14.14
C GLU A 84 -2.06 -15.14 13.71
N PHE A 85 -1.59 -15.97 12.79
CA PHE A 85 -2.25 -17.21 12.35
C PHE A 85 -1.20 -18.33 12.28
N ALA A 86 -1.59 -19.60 12.19
CA ALA A 86 -0.66 -20.74 12.07
C ALA A 86 -0.55 -21.29 10.64
N SER A 87 -1.44 -20.88 9.73
CA SER A 87 -1.47 -21.37 8.34
C SER A 87 -2.22 -20.42 7.40
N GLN A 88 -2.10 -20.65 6.09
CA GLN A 88 -2.93 -19.97 5.09
C GLN A 88 -4.43 -20.18 5.35
N ALA A 89 -4.85 -21.39 5.75
CA ALA A 89 -6.25 -21.69 5.99
C ALA A 89 -6.84 -20.84 7.12
N GLU A 90 -6.07 -20.63 8.19
CA GLU A 90 -6.45 -19.79 9.32
C GLU A 90 -6.44 -18.30 8.95
N ARG A 91 -5.43 -17.84 8.19
CA ARG A 91 -5.42 -16.48 7.62
C ARG A 91 -6.67 -16.21 6.79
N ASP A 92 -7.03 -17.14 5.91
CA ASP A 92 -8.19 -17.01 5.03
C ASP A 92 -9.49 -17.04 5.84
N ASP A 93 -9.50 -17.73 6.98
CA ASP A 93 -10.63 -17.75 7.90
C ASP A 93 -10.80 -16.42 8.64
N LEU A 94 -9.71 -15.83 9.16
CA LEU A 94 -9.73 -14.48 9.74
C LEU A 94 -10.28 -13.46 8.74
N TYR A 95 -9.79 -13.49 7.49
CA TYR A 95 -10.26 -12.57 6.44
C TYR A 95 -11.76 -12.77 6.15
N ARG A 96 -12.24 -14.02 6.10
CA ARG A 96 -13.67 -14.33 5.91
C ARG A 96 -14.53 -13.85 7.07
N GLN A 97 -14.09 -14.05 8.31
CA GLN A 97 -14.79 -13.56 9.51
C GLN A 97 -14.89 -12.03 9.51
N MET A 98 -13.78 -11.33 9.25
CA MET A 98 -13.79 -9.87 9.11
C MET A 98 -14.72 -9.39 8.01
N THR A 99 -14.71 -10.06 6.86
CA THR A 99 -15.59 -9.70 5.73
C THR A 99 -17.06 -9.87 6.11
N ALA A 100 -17.43 -10.95 6.79
CA ALA A 100 -18.81 -11.18 7.25
C ALA A 100 -19.25 -10.10 8.26
N LEU A 101 -18.44 -9.82 9.27
CA LEU A 101 -18.71 -8.78 10.27
C LEU A 101 -18.82 -7.38 9.62
N ALA A 102 -17.94 -7.05 8.67
CA ALA A 102 -18.00 -5.78 7.96
C ALA A 102 -19.29 -5.62 7.15
N LEU A 103 -19.78 -6.69 6.54
CA LEU A 103 -21.06 -6.71 5.82
C LEU A 103 -22.25 -6.58 6.78
N ASP A 104 -22.20 -7.24 7.93
CA ASP A 104 -23.27 -7.16 8.94
C ASP A 104 -23.35 -5.76 9.58
N GLU A 105 -22.21 -5.15 9.91
CA GLU A 105 -22.12 -3.78 10.44
C GLU A 105 -22.52 -2.73 9.41
N SER A 106 -22.18 -2.96 8.12
CA SER A 106 -22.56 -2.10 7.00
C SER A 106 -22.23 -0.61 7.18
N VAL A 107 -21.16 -0.28 7.91
CA VAL A 107 -20.62 1.10 7.99
C VAL A 107 -20.27 1.61 6.58
N ARG A 108 -19.81 0.70 5.72
CA ARG A 108 -19.71 0.87 4.28
C ARG A 108 -20.63 -0.12 3.58
N ILE A 109 -21.36 0.36 2.59
CA ILE A 109 -22.19 -0.48 1.72
C ILE A 109 -21.47 -0.62 0.38
N TRP A 110 -21.04 -1.84 0.05
CA TRP A 110 -20.36 -2.14 -1.21
C TRP A 110 -21.33 -2.09 -2.38
N VAL A 111 -21.05 -1.24 -3.37
CA VAL A 111 -21.97 -1.01 -4.51
C VAL A 111 -21.45 -1.65 -5.80
N VAL A 112 -20.18 -1.40 -6.14
CA VAL A 112 -19.61 -1.83 -7.42
C VAL A 112 -18.09 -1.92 -7.34
N THR A 113 -17.53 -2.95 -7.97
CA THR A 113 -16.13 -2.95 -8.41
C THR A 113 -16.12 -2.53 -9.88
N ALA A 114 -15.59 -1.35 -10.17
CA ALA A 114 -15.61 -0.82 -11.54
C ALA A 114 -14.44 -1.38 -12.36
N LEU A 115 -14.75 -2.03 -13.49
CA LEU A 115 -13.77 -2.34 -14.52
C LEU A 115 -13.57 -1.10 -15.40
N GLN A 116 -12.32 -0.65 -15.52
CA GLN A 116 -11.96 0.54 -16.28
C GLN A 116 -11.17 0.16 -17.53
N SER A 117 -11.49 0.79 -18.66
CA SER A 117 -10.71 0.66 -19.90
C SER A 117 -9.87 1.91 -20.09
N PHE A 118 -8.57 1.73 -20.36
CA PHE A 118 -7.63 2.81 -20.61
C PHE A 118 -7.24 2.81 -22.10
N PRO A 119 -7.84 3.68 -22.93
CA PRO A 119 -7.50 3.71 -24.35
C PRO A 119 -6.11 4.29 -24.55
N ALA A 120 -5.27 3.55 -25.28
CA ALA A 120 -3.97 4.02 -25.77
C ALA A 120 -3.96 4.03 -27.29
N ARG A 121 -3.03 4.80 -27.88
CA ARG A 121 -2.78 4.70 -29.32
C ARG A 121 -1.95 3.45 -29.62
N GLU A 122 -2.14 2.86 -30.79
CA GLU A 122 -1.46 1.62 -31.18
C GLU A 122 0.07 1.75 -31.23
N GLU A 123 0.59 2.96 -31.43
CA GLU A 123 2.02 3.25 -31.46
C GLU A 123 2.68 3.19 -30.07
N LEU A 124 1.91 3.21 -28.98
CA LEU A 124 2.43 3.01 -27.63
C LEU A 124 2.77 1.53 -27.42
N LYS A 125 4.04 1.23 -27.19
CA LYS A 125 4.57 -0.13 -26.97
C LYS A 125 5.04 -0.31 -25.52
N ASN A 126 5.33 -1.56 -25.14
CA ASN A 126 5.86 -1.96 -23.83
C ASN A 126 5.01 -1.52 -22.64
N VAL A 127 3.69 -1.67 -22.78
CA VAL A 127 2.73 -1.41 -21.70
C VAL A 127 2.59 -2.69 -20.86
N THR A 128 2.79 -2.57 -19.56
CA THR A 128 2.46 -3.63 -18.60
C THR A 128 0.96 -3.56 -18.28
N GLU A 129 0.22 -4.62 -18.60
CA GLU A 129 -1.21 -4.75 -18.31
C GLU A 129 -1.41 -5.36 -16.92
N ASP A 130 -1.01 -4.60 -15.89
CA ASP A 130 -1.19 -4.97 -14.49
C ASP A 130 -2.66 -5.26 -14.17
N LEU A 131 -2.93 -6.41 -13.52
CA LEU A 131 -4.28 -6.95 -13.35
C LEU A 131 -5.22 -6.05 -12.54
N VAL A 132 -4.69 -5.14 -11.72
CA VAL A 132 -5.47 -4.32 -10.80
C VAL A 132 -5.32 -2.83 -11.07
N SER A 133 -4.10 -2.38 -11.29
CA SER A 133 -3.80 -0.95 -11.49
C SER A 133 -3.73 -0.55 -12.98
N GLY A 134 -3.62 -1.53 -13.88
CA GLY A 134 -3.44 -1.30 -15.31
C GLY A 134 -2.25 -0.37 -15.59
N PRO A 135 -2.41 0.65 -16.44
CA PRO A 135 -1.30 1.52 -16.81
C PRO A 135 -0.80 2.45 -15.69
N LYS A 136 -1.49 2.49 -14.55
CA LYS A 136 -1.06 3.24 -13.35
C LYS A 136 0.01 2.51 -12.54
N SER A 137 0.30 1.26 -12.90
CA SER A 137 1.36 0.46 -12.30
C SER A 137 2.70 1.19 -12.43
N PRO A 138 3.58 1.15 -11.40
CA PRO A 138 4.91 1.75 -11.49
C PRO A 138 5.73 1.19 -12.66
N PHE A 139 5.42 -0.02 -13.15
CA PHE A 139 6.13 -0.68 -14.25
C PHE A 139 5.79 -0.13 -15.64
N THR A 140 4.66 0.57 -15.81
CA THR A 140 4.15 0.87 -17.16
C THR A 140 4.92 2.00 -17.83
N LEU A 141 4.83 3.24 -17.33
CA LEU A 141 5.35 4.40 -18.04
C LEU A 141 6.88 4.47 -18.09
N ARG A 142 7.56 3.69 -17.24
CA ARG A 142 9.03 3.57 -17.28
C ARG A 142 9.54 2.74 -18.46
N GLU A 143 8.76 1.76 -18.91
CA GLU A 143 9.10 0.89 -20.04
C GLU A 143 8.42 1.31 -21.34
N ALA A 144 7.27 1.99 -21.23
CA ALA A 144 6.49 2.37 -22.39
C ALA A 144 7.24 3.37 -23.28
N PHE A 145 7.08 3.23 -24.60
CA PHE A 145 7.67 4.15 -25.58
C PHE A 145 6.80 4.28 -26.83
N VAL A 146 7.05 5.35 -27.59
CA VAL A 146 6.51 5.58 -28.94
C VAL A 146 7.69 5.79 -29.87
N GLU A 147 7.81 4.95 -30.90
CA GLU A 147 8.95 5.01 -31.83
C GLU A 147 9.05 6.40 -32.50
N GLY A 148 10.24 7.01 -32.44
CA GLY A 148 10.49 8.34 -32.99
C GLY A 148 9.96 9.51 -32.17
N SER A 149 9.45 9.28 -30.96
CA SER A 149 9.01 10.30 -30.01
C SER A 149 9.88 10.30 -28.76
N ASP A 150 10.18 11.49 -28.23
CA ASP A 150 10.75 11.71 -26.90
C ASP A 150 9.68 12.02 -25.84
N GLU A 151 8.41 12.16 -26.26
CA GLU A 151 7.27 12.46 -25.39
C GLU A 151 6.24 11.31 -25.37
N ILE A 152 5.68 11.05 -24.19
CA ILE A 152 4.41 10.33 -24.00
C ILE A 152 3.44 11.27 -23.31
N ARG A 153 2.20 11.35 -23.85
CA ARG A 153 1.14 12.17 -23.28
C ARG A 153 0.09 11.28 -22.64
N VAL A 154 -0.03 11.39 -21.31
CA VAL A 154 -0.99 10.63 -20.51
C VAL A 154 -2.20 11.51 -20.22
N GLY A 155 -3.39 11.05 -20.59
CA GLY A 155 -4.63 11.69 -20.18
C GLY A 155 -4.97 11.31 -18.75
N HIS A 156 -5.15 12.31 -17.88
CA HIS A 156 -5.55 12.12 -16.49
C HIS A 156 -6.84 12.89 -16.22
N LEU A 157 -7.78 12.33 -15.45
CA LEU A 157 -9.05 13.01 -15.16
C LEU A 157 -8.84 14.34 -14.42
N TRP A 158 -7.99 14.30 -13.39
CA TRP A 158 -7.47 15.49 -12.69
C TRP A 158 -5.98 15.29 -12.46
N VAL A 159 -5.17 16.32 -12.62
CA VAL A 159 -3.78 16.35 -12.11
C VAL A 159 -3.76 16.88 -10.68
N TRP A 160 -4.69 17.78 -10.34
CA TRP A 160 -4.81 18.36 -9.00
C TRP A 160 -6.26 18.59 -8.63
N THR A 161 -6.59 18.38 -7.37
CA THR A 161 -7.84 18.80 -6.73
C THR A 161 -7.54 19.59 -5.46
N GLU A 162 -8.53 20.25 -4.88
CA GLU A 162 -8.37 20.96 -3.58
C GLU A 162 -7.88 20.07 -2.43
N ARG A 163 -7.98 18.74 -2.58
CA ARG A 163 -7.50 17.74 -1.62
C ARG A 163 -6.15 17.12 -1.98
N THR A 164 -5.59 17.50 -3.13
CA THR A 164 -4.34 16.91 -3.62
C THR A 164 -3.16 17.48 -2.85
N THR A 165 -2.55 16.62 -2.03
CA THR A 165 -1.47 16.99 -1.11
C THR A 165 -0.26 16.10 -1.31
N TRP A 166 0.81 16.69 -1.83
CA TRP A 166 2.11 16.04 -2.01
C TRP A 166 2.95 16.12 -0.74
N ASN A 167 2.73 15.17 0.17
CA ASN A 167 3.40 15.07 1.44
C ASN A 167 3.79 13.60 1.69
N PRO A 168 5.08 13.28 1.82
CA PRO A 168 5.56 11.91 1.95
C PRO A 168 5.19 11.21 3.27
N VAL A 169 4.71 11.93 4.29
CA VAL A 169 4.40 11.36 5.62
C VAL A 169 2.89 11.11 5.79
N GLY A 170 2.06 12.11 5.54
CA GLY A 170 0.60 12.03 5.72
C GLY A 170 -0.21 12.56 4.55
N GLY A 171 0.38 12.59 3.35
CA GLY A 171 -0.27 13.02 2.09
C GLY A 171 -0.60 11.87 1.14
N PHE A 172 -0.66 12.20 -0.15
CA PHE A 172 -0.98 11.24 -1.23
C PHE A 172 -2.28 10.46 -1.03
N GLY A 173 -3.27 11.07 -0.37
CA GLY A 173 -4.58 10.47 -0.08
C GLY A 173 -5.52 10.36 -1.29
N ASP A 174 -5.07 10.77 -2.48
CA ASP A 174 -5.85 10.73 -3.71
C ASP A 174 -5.08 10.03 -4.84
N VAL A 175 -5.84 9.42 -5.76
CA VAL A 175 -5.27 8.72 -6.93
C VAL A 175 -4.55 9.69 -7.88
N TYR A 176 -4.94 10.97 -7.94
CA TYR A 176 -4.41 11.93 -8.88
C TYR A 176 -2.95 12.30 -8.57
N SER A 177 -2.61 12.51 -7.30
CA SER A 177 -1.22 12.66 -6.88
C SER A 177 -0.44 11.34 -6.89
N THR A 178 -1.07 10.26 -6.44
CA THR A 178 -0.42 8.94 -6.33
C THR A 178 0.03 8.41 -7.69
N ASP A 179 -0.81 8.50 -8.72
CA ASP A 179 -0.53 8.00 -10.05
C ASP A 179 0.68 8.74 -10.68
N ILE A 180 0.84 10.03 -10.38
CA ILE A 180 2.02 10.80 -10.81
C ILE A 180 3.25 10.42 -9.97
N ASN A 181 3.11 10.41 -8.64
CA ASN A 181 4.21 10.16 -7.71
C ASN A 181 4.88 8.79 -7.90
N ARG A 182 4.13 7.76 -8.28
CA ARG A 182 4.68 6.42 -8.58
C ARG A 182 5.70 6.40 -9.72
N ASN A 183 5.71 7.41 -10.57
CA ASN A 183 6.72 7.56 -11.63
C ASN A 183 7.98 8.29 -11.13
N LEU A 184 7.89 8.95 -9.98
CA LEU A 184 8.97 9.75 -9.38
C LEU A 184 9.77 8.98 -8.34
N VAL A 185 9.17 7.92 -7.80
CA VAL A 185 9.69 7.16 -6.66
C VAL A 185 9.96 5.72 -7.08
N ASP A 186 11.15 5.23 -6.74
CA ASP A 186 11.44 3.81 -6.70
C ASP A 186 11.32 3.29 -5.25
N ALA A 187 10.51 2.24 -5.07
CA ALA A 187 10.34 1.54 -3.79
C ALA A 187 11.44 0.49 -3.53
N ALA A 188 11.57 0.02 -2.30
CA ALA A 188 12.46 -1.11 -1.99
C ALA A 188 11.91 -2.42 -2.57
N ILE A 189 10.61 -2.64 -2.38
CA ILE A 189 9.85 -3.84 -2.76
C ILE A 189 8.57 -3.35 -3.47
N LEU A 190 8.13 -4.08 -4.50
CA LEU A 190 6.86 -3.85 -5.20
C LEU A 190 6.08 -5.17 -5.29
N ASN A 191 4.79 -5.12 -5.60
CA ASN A 191 4.05 -6.34 -5.92
C ASN A 191 4.19 -6.68 -7.40
N HIS A 192 4.37 -7.96 -7.71
CA HIS A 192 4.38 -8.43 -9.08
C HIS A 192 3.02 -8.15 -9.75
N PRO A 193 2.99 -7.60 -10.98
CA PRO A 193 1.76 -7.07 -11.60
C PRO A 193 0.71 -8.12 -11.94
N PHE A 194 1.09 -9.41 -11.94
CA PHE A 194 0.19 -10.55 -12.18
C PHE A 194 -0.04 -11.42 -10.93
N THR A 195 1.00 -11.89 -10.24
CA THR A 195 0.84 -12.79 -9.08
C THR A 195 0.34 -12.07 -7.81
N GLY A 196 0.55 -10.75 -7.69
CA GLY A 196 0.29 -9.98 -6.47
C GLY A 196 1.20 -10.33 -5.30
N ILE A 197 2.30 -11.06 -5.53
CA ILE A 197 3.31 -11.39 -4.52
C ILE A 197 4.36 -10.28 -4.48
N PRO A 198 4.83 -9.86 -3.29
CA PRO A 198 5.95 -8.93 -3.19
C PRO A 198 7.20 -9.46 -3.88
N ILE A 199 7.91 -8.59 -4.61
CA ILE A 199 9.15 -8.87 -5.31
C ILE A 199 10.19 -7.80 -4.98
N PRO A 200 11.49 -8.17 -4.89
CA PRO A 200 12.55 -7.20 -4.72
C PRO A 200 12.54 -6.24 -5.91
N PHE A 201 12.68 -4.95 -5.64
CA PHE A 201 12.72 -3.91 -6.66
C PHE A 201 14.08 -3.20 -6.60
N ARG A 202 14.24 -2.18 -5.73
CA ARG A 202 15.57 -1.60 -5.41
C ARG A 202 16.25 -2.20 -4.18
N ALA A 203 15.56 -2.97 -3.35
CA ALA A 203 16.21 -3.71 -2.27
C ALA A 203 16.08 -5.22 -2.48
N ASN A 204 17.18 -5.94 -2.30
CA ASN A 204 17.14 -7.40 -2.16
C ASN A 204 16.96 -7.75 -0.67
N PHE A 205 16.57 -8.98 -0.39
CA PHE A 205 16.39 -9.44 0.98
C PHE A 205 16.66 -10.93 1.15
N GLU A 206 17.13 -11.29 2.33
CA GLU A 206 17.23 -12.66 2.82
C GLU A 206 16.35 -12.81 4.06
N ILE A 207 15.58 -13.89 4.15
CA ILE A 207 14.58 -14.12 5.20
C ILE A 207 14.98 -15.33 6.03
N GLU A 208 14.97 -15.16 7.35
CA GLU A 208 15.03 -16.22 8.33
C GLU A 208 13.78 -16.13 9.22
N THR A 209 13.04 -17.22 9.37
CA THR A 209 11.83 -17.24 10.20
C THR A 209 11.77 -18.51 11.02
N ALA A 210 11.32 -18.41 12.26
CA ALA A 210 11.03 -19.54 13.13
C ALA A 210 9.61 -20.11 12.91
N GLY A 211 8.84 -19.54 11.96
CA GLY A 211 7.46 -19.92 11.70
C GLY A 211 6.48 -19.44 12.79
N PRO A 212 5.22 -19.89 12.75
CA PRO A 212 4.16 -19.38 13.64
C PRO A 212 4.37 -19.65 15.14
N GLU A 213 5.15 -20.67 15.49
CA GLU A 213 5.24 -21.18 16.87
C GLU A 213 6.60 -20.90 17.53
N GLY A 214 7.60 -20.48 16.75
CA GLY A 214 8.97 -20.34 17.20
C GLY A 214 9.45 -18.89 17.26
N THR A 215 10.62 -18.68 17.84
CA THR A 215 11.33 -17.41 17.80
C THR A 215 12.83 -17.62 17.55
N LEU A 216 13.49 -16.55 17.11
CA LEU A 216 14.92 -16.41 16.88
C LEU A 216 15.49 -15.46 17.93
N GLU A 217 16.71 -15.71 18.37
CA GLU A 217 17.43 -14.78 19.25
C GLU A 217 17.77 -13.47 18.51
N VAL A 218 17.47 -12.34 19.14
CA VAL A 218 17.90 -11.02 18.66
C VAL A 218 19.25 -10.69 19.29
N PRO A 219 20.27 -10.31 18.50
CA PRO A 219 21.55 -9.86 19.04
C PRO A 219 21.36 -8.71 20.01
N GLY A 220 22.02 -8.76 21.18
CA GLY A 220 21.82 -7.74 22.22
C GLY A 220 22.36 -6.35 21.85
N ASP A 221 23.16 -6.26 20.79
CA ASP A 221 23.66 -5.03 20.17
C ASP A 221 22.77 -4.50 19.04
N ALA A 222 21.72 -5.24 18.63
CA ALA A 222 20.65 -4.65 17.83
C ALA A 222 20.02 -3.48 18.61
N VAL A 223 19.53 -2.48 17.90
CA VAL A 223 19.01 -1.25 18.49
C VAL A 223 17.54 -1.04 18.19
N LEU A 224 16.87 -0.28 19.05
CA LEU A 224 15.55 0.28 18.79
C LEU A 224 15.60 1.79 19.07
N TRP A 225 14.81 2.57 18.34
CA TRP A 225 14.73 4.01 18.59
C TRP A 225 13.97 4.27 19.89
N ASP A 226 14.60 4.98 20.82
CA ASP A 226 13.95 5.47 22.03
C ASP A 226 13.56 6.94 21.83
N ALA A 227 12.28 7.17 21.51
CA ALA A 227 11.76 8.51 21.21
C ALA A 227 11.97 9.52 22.36
N PRO A 228 11.73 9.19 23.65
CA PRO A 228 11.95 10.13 24.75
C PRO A 228 13.40 10.64 24.89
N SER A 229 14.39 9.83 24.50
CA SER A 229 15.81 10.26 24.49
C SER A 229 16.32 10.67 23.11
N SER A 230 15.48 10.57 22.08
CA SER A 230 15.82 10.74 20.66
C SER A 230 17.15 10.05 20.30
N SER A 231 17.27 8.76 20.62
CA SER A 231 18.50 8.01 20.36
C SER A 231 18.26 6.51 20.13
N TRP A 232 19.20 5.87 19.41
CA TRP A 232 19.23 4.43 19.23
C TRP A 232 19.75 3.73 20.48
N GLN A 233 18.93 2.88 21.11
CA GLN A 233 19.29 2.14 22.32
C GLN A 233 19.43 0.64 22.02
N PRO A 234 20.47 -0.04 22.56
CA PRO A 234 20.58 -1.49 22.44
C PRO A 234 19.38 -2.19 23.08
N VAL A 235 18.88 -3.24 22.42
CA VAL A 235 17.74 -4.01 22.90
C VAL A 235 18.10 -4.90 24.10
N GLY A 236 19.38 -5.23 24.25
CA GLY A 236 19.89 -6.06 25.35
C GLY A 236 19.65 -7.57 25.16
N GLY A 237 20.08 -8.37 26.13
CA GLY A 237 19.98 -9.83 26.05
C GLY A 237 18.59 -10.37 26.37
N GLY A 238 18.23 -11.49 25.73
CA GLY A 238 16.96 -12.20 25.96
C GLY A 238 15.78 -11.68 25.15
N VAL A 239 16.01 -10.77 24.20
CA VAL A 239 15.03 -10.35 23.21
C VAL A 239 14.97 -11.41 22.10
N THR A 240 13.77 -11.77 21.68
CA THR A 240 13.54 -12.71 20.58
C THR A 240 12.58 -12.07 19.57
N ALA A 241 12.60 -12.57 18.34
CA ALA A 241 11.71 -12.16 17.26
C ALA A 241 11.25 -13.39 16.46
N ILE A 242 10.09 -13.34 15.82
CA ILE A 242 9.61 -14.46 14.98
C ILE A 242 10.44 -14.58 13.69
N SER A 243 10.77 -13.46 13.07
CA SER A 243 11.53 -13.40 11.83
C SER A 243 12.65 -12.36 11.86
N LYS A 244 13.69 -12.62 11.05
CA LYS A 244 14.76 -11.69 10.72
C LYS A 244 14.80 -11.52 9.21
N VAL A 245 14.87 -10.28 8.75
CA VAL A 245 15.08 -9.95 7.33
C VAL A 245 16.38 -9.16 7.21
N THR A 246 17.33 -9.66 6.42
CA THR A 246 18.53 -8.92 6.04
C THR A 246 18.27 -8.23 4.71
N GLN A 247 18.23 -6.91 4.70
CA GLN A 247 17.90 -6.09 3.52
C GLN A 247 19.16 -5.46 2.93
N ASP A 248 19.32 -5.59 1.62
CA ASP A 248 20.40 -5.01 0.84
C ASP A 248 19.87 -3.82 0.01
N PHE A 249 20.29 -2.61 0.42
CA PHE A 249 19.95 -1.34 -0.23
C PHE A 249 21.03 -0.83 -1.19
N SER A 250 22.01 -1.66 -1.59
CA SER A 250 23.14 -1.26 -2.45
C SER A 250 22.71 -0.57 -3.77
N LYS A 251 21.61 -1.01 -4.40
CA LYS A 251 21.05 -0.36 -5.59
C LYS A 251 20.53 1.06 -5.34
N PHE A 252 20.11 1.38 -4.11
CA PHE A 252 19.85 2.76 -3.72
C PHE A 252 21.17 3.52 -3.56
N PHE A 253 22.10 2.97 -2.77
CA PHE A 253 23.32 3.68 -2.36
C PHE A 253 24.32 3.96 -3.50
N GLN A 254 24.24 3.23 -4.61
CA GLN A 254 25.02 3.54 -5.81
C GLN A 254 24.49 4.76 -6.59
N SER A 255 23.25 5.19 -6.35
CA SER A 255 22.56 6.24 -7.11
C SER A 255 22.41 7.53 -6.31
N THR A 256 21.90 8.57 -6.97
CA THR A 256 21.56 9.87 -6.38
C THR A 256 20.05 10.09 -6.34
N TYR A 257 19.63 11.01 -5.47
CA TYR A 257 18.32 11.66 -5.55
C TYR A 257 18.28 12.68 -6.70
N HIS A 258 17.08 13.17 -7.03
CA HIS A 258 16.84 14.11 -8.15
C HIS A 258 17.64 15.42 -8.06
N HIS A 259 17.95 15.89 -6.85
CA HIS A 259 18.78 17.08 -6.61
C HIS A 259 20.29 16.79 -6.62
N GLY A 260 20.69 15.56 -6.98
CA GLY A 260 22.08 15.16 -7.19
C GLY A 260 22.83 14.69 -5.94
N GLN A 261 22.22 14.73 -4.75
CA GLN A 261 22.87 14.18 -3.54
C GLN A 261 22.87 12.64 -3.57
N PRO A 262 23.95 11.99 -3.10
CA PRO A 262 24.01 10.53 -3.00
C PRO A 262 22.97 10.04 -2.00
N ILE A 263 22.35 8.90 -2.29
CA ILE A 263 21.49 8.18 -1.33
C ILE A 263 22.42 7.40 -0.40
N THR A 264 22.24 7.48 0.91
CA THR A 264 23.13 6.84 1.89
C THR A 264 22.35 6.11 2.98
N PRO A 265 22.99 5.28 3.82
CA PRO A 265 22.33 4.67 4.98
C PRO A 265 21.69 5.70 5.92
N ALA A 266 22.16 6.95 5.95
CA ALA A 266 21.54 8.01 6.75
C ALA A 266 20.06 8.26 6.36
N ASP A 267 19.73 8.15 5.07
CA ASP A 267 18.36 8.34 4.58
C ASP A 267 17.41 7.24 5.13
N LEU A 268 17.90 6.00 5.15
CA LEU A 268 17.21 4.84 5.70
C LEU A 268 16.96 5.00 7.21
N ILE A 269 18.01 5.31 7.95
CA ILE A 269 17.99 5.37 9.41
C ILE A 269 17.18 6.57 9.91
N TYR A 270 17.24 7.72 9.23
CA TYR A 270 16.43 8.87 9.60
C TYR A 270 14.93 8.59 9.43
N SER A 271 14.52 8.00 8.30
CA SER A 271 13.12 7.64 8.07
C SER A 271 12.62 6.65 9.12
N LEU A 272 13.47 5.70 9.54
CA LEU A 272 13.12 4.78 10.62
C LEU A 272 12.92 5.51 11.96
N ALA A 273 13.88 6.34 12.36
CA ALA A 273 13.76 7.13 13.59
C ALA A 273 12.51 8.01 13.57
N GLN A 274 12.21 8.67 12.44
CA GLN A 274 11.02 9.51 12.27
C GLN A 274 9.72 8.73 12.51
N SER A 275 9.60 7.50 11.99
CA SER A 275 8.43 6.66 12.21
C SER A 275 8.19 6.38 13.70
N PHE A 276 9.25 6.06 14.44
CA PHE A 276 9.15 5.84 15.89
C PHE A 276 8.92 7.15 16.66
N GLU A 277 9.54 8.26 16.26
CA GLU A 277 9.31 9.59 16.85
C GLU A 277 7.84 10.00 16.77
N ILE A 278 7.21 9.90 15.59
CA ILE A 278 5.81 10.28 15.41
C ILE A 278 4.88 9.41 16.26
N ALA A 279 5.21 8.12 16.39
CA ALA A 279 4.41 7.16 17.13
C ALA A 279 4.60 7.27 18.65
N PHE A 280 5.83 7.40 19.14
CA PHE A 280 6.15 7.18 20.56
C PHE A 280 6.56 8.43 21.33
N ASP A 281 6.94 9.53 20.67
CA ASP A 281 7.15 10.80 21.37
C ASP A 281 5.81 11.40 21.82
N GLU A 282 5.67 11.66 23.12
CA GLU A 282 4.40 12.13 23.69
C GLU A 282 3.98 13.50 23.14
N GLU A 283 4.92 14.41 22.90
CA GLU A 283 4.62 15.76 22.42
C GLU A 283 4.23 15.78 20.95
N LYS A 284 4.96 15.04 20.11
CA LYS A 284 4.67 14.88 18.68
C LYS A 284 3.38 14.12 18.45
N LEU A 285 3.10 13.09 19.25
CA LEU A 285 1.83 12.37 19.20
C LEU A 285 0.63 13.28 19.47
N GLN A 286 0.75 14.28 20.35
CA GLN A 286 -0.32 15.25 20.54
C GLN A 286 -0.55 16.14 19.31
N ILE A 287 0.43 16.27 18.42
CA ILE A 287 0.33 17.07 17.18
C ILE A 287 -0.21 16.21 16.03
N GLU A 288 0.33 15.02 15.82
CA GLU A 288 -0.06 14.11 14.73
C GLU A 288 -0.65 12.81 15.30
N THR A 289 -1.77 12.95 16.01
CA THR A 289 -2.31 11.84 16.81
C THR A 289 -2.80 10.68 15.95
N ALA A 290 -3.52 10.96 14.86
CA ALA A 290 -3.99 9.91 13.96
C ALA A 290 -2.80 9.08 13.43
N LEU A 291 -1.77 9.75 12.87
CA LEU A 291 -0.57 9.08 12.35
C LEU A 291 0.18 8.25 13.40
N GLY A 292 0.36 8.80 14.61
CA GLY A 292 1.07 8.10 15.67
C GLY A 292 0.27 6.92 16.25
N VAL A 293 -1.04 7.07 16.46
CA VAL A 293 -1.89 6.00 17.01
C VAL A 293 -2.06 4.85 16.04
N THR A 294 -2.26 5.12 14.75
CA THR A 294 -2.49 4.06 13.74
C THR A 294 -1.22 3.31 13.37
N SER A 295 -0.04 3.93 13.52
CA SER A 295 1.25 3.28 13.22
C SER A 295 1.79 2.43 14.38
N ARG A 296 1.42 2.73 15.63
CA ARG A 296 1.89 2.00 16.83
C ARG A 296 1.73 0.48 16.74
N PRO A 297 0.56 -0.10 16.43
CA PRO A 297 0.40 -1.55 16.43
C PRO A 297 1.34 -2.27 15.44
N PHE A 298 1.70 -1.60 14.35
CA PHE A 298 2.69 -2.08 13.39
C PHE A 298 4.11 -1.93 13.95
N LEU A 299 4.48 -0.75 14.44
CA LEU A 299 5.84 -0.48 14.94
C LEU A 299 6.20 -1.30 16.19
N GLU A 300 5.23 -1.65 17.02
CA GLU A 300 5.41 -2.51 18.21
C GLU A 300 5.83 -3.94 17.86
N THR A 301 5.62 -4.38 16.62
CA THR A 301 6.10 -5.70 16.17
C THR A 301 7.61 -5.75 15.94
N PHE A 302 8.28 -4.60 15.80
CA PHE A 302 9.72 -4.55 15.55
C PHE A 302 10.51 -4.72 16.85
N LYS A 303 11.45 -5.66 16.85
CA LYS A 303 12.21 -6.08 18.04
C LYS A 303 13.63 -5.54 18.06
N GLY A 304 14.11 -5.02 16.94
CA GLY A 304 15.41 -4.40 16.82
C GLY A 304 15.87 -4.29 15.38
N PHE A 305 16.87 -3.45 15.19
CA PHE A 305 17.52 -3.18 13.92
C PHE A 305 19.03 -3.27 14.09
N ARG A 306 19.75 -3.80 13.09
CA ARG A 306 21.21 -3.80 13.10
C ARG A 306 21.74 -3.40 11.73
N LEU A 307 22.37 -2.22 11.67
CA LEU A 307 23.08 -1.76 10.49
C LEU A 307 24.47 -2.40 10.46
N LEU A 308 24.71 -3.29 9.49
CA LEU A 308 25.95 -4.04 9.35
C LEU A 308 27.08 -3.17 8.75
N GLU A 309 28.31 -3.65 8.79
CA GLU A 309 29.48 -2.92 8.28
C GLU A 309 29.44 -2.66 6.77
N ASP A 310 28.73 -3.50 6.02
CA ASP A 310 28.50 -3.42 4.57
C ASP A 310 27.20 -2.69 4.21
N ASP A 311 26.61 -1.97 5.17
CA ASP A 311 25.39 -1.18 5.04
C ASP A 311 24.10 -1.96 4.76
N GLN A 312 24.13 -3.29 4.90
CA GLN A 312 22.90 -4.09 5.00
C GLN A 312 22.19 -3.81 6.33
N LEU A 313 20.86 -3.84 6.30
CA LEU A 313 20.02 -3.67 7.50
C LEU A 313 19.39 -5.00 7.87
N GLU A 314 19.72 -5.51 9.06
CA GLU A 314 18.93 -6.57 9.67
C GLU A 314 17.74 -5.98 10.42
N VAL A 315 16.55 -6.52 10.15
CA VAL A 315 15.29 -6.16 10.78
C VAL A 315 14.75 -7.38 11.51
N TYR A 316 14.55 -7.26 12.82
CA TYR A 316 13.97 -8.29 13.66
C TYR A 316 12.53 -7.94 13.98
N VAL A 317 11.59 -8.85 13.69
CA VAL A 317 10.15 -8.56 13.75
C VAL A 317 9.33 -9.76 14.22
N ASP A 318 8.33 -9.49 15.06
CA ASP A 318 7.29 -10.44 15.47
C ASP A 318 6.22 -10.54 14.37
N TYR A 319 6.63 -11.10 13.22
CA TYR A 319 5.75 -11.35 12.08
C TYR A 319 6.20 -12.60 11.34
N TRP A 320 5.26 -13.41 10.86
CA TRP A 320 5.52 -14.47 9.90
C TRP A 320 4.42 -14.55 8.85
N HIS A 321 4.72 -15.19 7.74
CA HIS A 321 3.76 -15.48 6.69
C HIS A 321 4.18 -16.76 5.96
N PHE A 322 3.20 -17.57 5.49
CA PHE A 322 3.47 -18.82 4.77
C PHE A 322 4.09 -18.58 3.37
N GLU A 323 3.85 -17.40 2.81
CA GLU A 323 4.60 -16.84 1.68
C GLU A 323 5.69 -15.89 2.22
N PRO A 324 6.98 -16.28 2.21
CA PRO A 324 8.07 -15.51 2.82
C PRO A 324 8.22 -14.08 2.30
N ASN A 325 7.87 -13.80 1.04
CA ASN A 325 8.01 -12.45 0.49
C ASN A 325 7.12 -11.42 1.21
N TYR A 326 6.03 -11.84 1.85
CA TYR A 326 5.24 -10.96 2.72
C TYR A 326 5.98 -10.61 4.01
N ILE A 327 6.87 -11.48 4.53
CA ILE A 327 7.73 -11.16 5.69
C ILE A 327 8.69 -10.03 5.32
N ALA A 328 9.33 -10.11 4.15
CA ALA A 328 10.20 -9.03 3.67
C ALA A 328 9.44 -7.73 3.40
N SER A 329 8.24 -7.81 2.81
CA SER A 329 7.39 -6.64 2.60
C SER A 329 6.96 -5.98 3.91
N TYR A 330 6.58 -6.79 4.92
CA TYR A 330 6.19 -6.30 6.24
C TYR A 330 7.36 -5.68 7.00
N ALA A 331 8.56 -6.28 6.91
CA ALA A 331 9.77 -5.76 7.54
C ALA A 331 10.29 -4.45 6.92
N ASN A 332 9.78 -4.04 5.75
CA ASN A 332 10.16 -2.79 5.10
C ASN A 332 9.44 -1.56 5.69
N VAL A 333 9.82 -1.19 6.92
CA VAL A 333 9.28 -0.05 7.69
C VAL A 333 9.86 1.32 7.28
N THR A 334 10.88 1.34 6.41
CA THR A 334 11.63 2.55 6.07
C THR A 334 11.28 3.10 4.70
N GLY A 335 11.35 4.43 4.55
CA GLY A 335 11.20 5.12 3.27
C GLY A 335 12.51 5.76 2.82
N VAL A 336 13.13 5.23 1.75
CA VAL A 336 14.31 5.82 1.09
C VAL A 336 13.90 6.67 -0.14
N SER A 337 12.60 7.00 -0.23
CA SER A 337 12.02 7.75 -1.35
C SER A 337 12.20 9.25 -1.23
N THR A 338 12.42 9.76 -0.02
CA THR A 338 12.57 11.19 0.29
C THR A 338 13.87 11.40 1.05
N PRO A 339 14.73 12.37 0.66
CA PRO A 339 15.98 12.66 1.37
C PRO A 339 15.74 13.04 2.84
N TRP A 340 16.62 12.58 3.74
CA TRP A 340 16.46 12.85 5.17
C TRP A 340 16.41 14.35 5.51
N GLU A 341 17.16 15.19 4.79
CA GLU A 341 17.21 16.62 5.08
C GLU A 341 15.88 17.30 4.82
N LEU A 342 15.13 16.79 3.83
CA LEU A 342 13.81 17.29 3.50
C LEU A 342 12.80 16.86 4.57
N LEU A 343 12.85 15.60 5.01
CA LEU A 343 12.03 15.10 6.12
C LEU A 343 12.32 15.87 7.42
N ALA A 344 13.59 16.13 7.75
CA ALA A 344 13.97 16.92 8.92
C ALA A 344 13.49 18.38 8.83
N GLY A 345 13.54 18.97 7.65
CA GLY A 345 12.99 20.29 7.41
C GLY A 345 11.48 20.35 7.62
N MET A 346 10.76 19.31 7.19
CA MET A 346 9.32 19.17 7.40
C MET A 346 8.99 18.94 8.89
N ASP A 347 9.76 18.10 9.59
CA ASP A 347 9.56 17.83 11.03
C ASP A 347 9.67 19.10 11.87
N ASP A 348 10.65 19.97 11.59
CA ASP A 348 10.76 21.24 12.30
C ASP A 348 9.60 22.20 11.96
N VAL A 349 9.07 22.18 10.73
CA VAL A 349 7.87 22.95 10.38
C VAL A 349 6.65 22.47 11.17
N VAL A 350 6.47 21.15 11.30
CA VAL A 350 5.31 20.53 11.95
C VAL A 350 5.43 20.58 13.48
N PHE A 351 6.50 20.03 14.04
CA PHE A 351 6.61 19.79 15.48
C PHE A 351 7.17 20.98 16.27
N SER A 352 8.21 21.64 15.74
CA SER A 352 8.85 22.77 16.43
C SER A 352 8.12 24.08 16.18
N LYS A 353 7.88 24.41 14.90
CA LYS A 353 7.30 25.69 14.48
C LYS A 353 5.79 25.69 14.49
N ARG A 354 5.15 24.52 14.37
CA ARG A 354 3.68 24.36 14.29
C ARG A 354 3.05 25.23 13.19
N GLN A 355 3.70 25.27 12.03
CA GLN A 355 3.29 26.09 10.88
C GLN A 355 2.73 25.26 9.71
N GLY A 356 2.71 23.93 9.84
CA GLY A 356 2.09 23.00 8.92
C GLY A 356 1.74 21.71 9.68
N ALA A 357 0.98 20.83 9.04
CA ALA A 357 0.64 19.52 9.56
C ALA A 357 0.86 18.44 8.51
N TYR A 358 1.13 17.21 8.96
CA TYR A 358 1.27 16.04 8.13
C TYR A 358 -0.07 15.42 7.74
N SER A 359 -1.05 15.39 8.64
CA SER A 359 -2.40 14.89 8.35
C SER A 359 -3.41 16.00 8.13
N ASP A 360 -4.50 15.70 7.41
CA ASP A 360 -5.57 16.65 7.13
C ASP A 360 -6.42 16.98 8.37
N THR A 361 -6.64 15.99 9.26
CA THR A 361 -7.32 16.21 10.54
C THR A 361 -6.51 17.12 11.46
N ALA A 362 -5.18 16.93 11.55
CA ALA A 362 -4.32 17.82 12.31
C ALA A 362 -4.25 19.23 11.68
N ALA A 363 -4.17 19.32 10.34
CA ALA A 363 -4.22 20.60 9.63
C ALA A 363 -5.50 21.39 9.95
N ALA A 364 -6.66 20.71 9.91
CA ALA A 364 -7.95 21.30 10.27
C ALA A 364 -7.98 21.73 11.75
N ARG A 365 -7.53 20.87 12.65
CA ARG A 365 -7.50 21.12 14.11
C ARG A 365 -6.65 22.34 14.48
N PHE A 366 -5.47 22.48 13.88
CA PHE A 366 -4.56 23.58 14.18
C PHE A 366 -4.71 24.79 13.26
N SER A 367 -5.58 24.72 12.25
CA SER A 367 -5.77 25.78 11.25
C SER A 367 -4.46 26.18 10.55
N VAL A 368 -3.67 25.17 10.20
CA VAL A 368 -2.41 25.29 9.44
C VAL A 368 -2.54 24.55 8.10
N PRO A 369 -1.68 24.84 7.11
CA PRO A 369 -1.67 24.07 5.87
C PRO A 369 -1.43 22.58 6.14
N TRP A 370 -2.19 21.73 5.45
CA TRP A 370 -1.78 20.34 5.21
C TRP A 370 -0.62 20.40 4.23
N LEU A 371 0.58 20.24 4.76
CA LEU A 371 1.81 20.67 4.10
C LEU A 371 1.92 20.02 2.72
N SER A 372 2.15 20.79 1.65
CA SER A 372 2.34 20.21 0.31
C SER A 372 3.59 20.71 -0.40
N LEU A 373 4.46 19.79 -0.82
CA LEU A 373 5.75 20.10 -1.45
C LEU A 373 5.64 20.62 -2.89
N VAL A 374 4.46 20.50 -3.53
CA VAL A 374 4.17 21.14 -4.83
C VAL A 374 3.54 22.53 -4.68
N ASN A 375 3.15 22.91 -3.47
CA ASN A 375 2.65 24.26 -3.18
C ASN A 375 3.84 25.15 -2.80
N GLU A 376 4.05 26.23 -3.56
CA GLU A 376 5.16 27.16 -3.33
C GLU A 376 5.15 27.77 -1.91
N SER A 377 4.00 28.18 -1.38
CA SER A 377 3.95 28.81 -0.05
C SER A 377 4.43 27.86 1.05
N ASP A 378 4.07 26.58 0.88
CA ASP A 378 4.33 25.51 1.82
C ASP A 378 5.78 25.04 1.69
N ALA A 379 6.27 24.85 0.46
CA ALA A 379 7.67 24.58 0.19
C ALA A 379 8.59 25.68 0.75
N ARG A 380 8.16 26.95 0.71
CA ARG A 380 8.88 28.06 1.34
C ARG A 380 8.95 27.97 2.87
N LEU A 381 8.02 27.30 3.56
CA LEU A 381 8.15 27.02 5.00
C LEU A 381 9.38 26.14 5.23
N VAL A 382 9.47 25.04 4.49
CA VAL A 382 10.57 24.08 4.58
C VAL A 382 11.91 24.71 4.19
N ILE A 383 11.97 25.49 3.09
CA ILE A 383 13.20 26.20 2.70
C ILE A 383 13.69 27.17 3.77
N ARG A 384 12.79 27.87 4.49
CA ARG A 384 13.21 28.73 5.60
C ARG A 384 13.87 27.94 6.71
N THR A 385 13.37 26.74 7.00
CA THR A 385 13.99 25.78 7.92
C THR A 385 15.35 25.32 7.41
N LEU A 386 15.47 24.84 6.17
CA LEU A 386 16.77 24.36 5.64
C LEU A 386 17.84 25.47 5.63
N ARG A 387 17.45 26.70 5.28
CA ARG A 387 18.35 27.87 5.39
C ARG A 387 18.76 28.17 6.82
N GLN A 388 17.88 27.93 7.79
CA GLN A 388 18.19 28.09 9.20
C GLN A 388 19.17 27.01 9.64
N PHE A 389 18.89 25.74 9.32
CA PHE A 389 19.76 24.62 9.62
C PHE A 389 21.18 24.85 9.09
N GLY A 390 21.31 25.30 7.84
CA GLY A 390 22.63 25.59 7.28
C GLY A 390 23.37 26.74 7.98
N ARG A 391 22.67 27.81 8.40
CA ARG A 391 23.31 28.89 9.18
C ARG A 391 23.76 28.46 10.56
N GLU A 392 23.05 27.52 11.17
CA GLU A 392 23.28 27.05 12.53
C GLU A 392 24.19 25.81 12.59
N GLY A 393 24.51 25.21 11.43
CA GLY A 393 25.22 23.93 11.37
C GLY A 393 24.42 22.78 12.00
N TYR A 394 23.09 22.84 11.88
CA TYR A 394 22.19 21.88 12.51
C TYR A 394 22.28 20.51 11.84
N VAL A 395 22.42 19.47 12.66
CA VAL A 395 22.25 18.05 12.28
C VAL A 395 21.29 17.43 13.31
N PRO A 396 20.24 16.71 12.88
CA PRO A 396 19.36 15.97 13.78
C PRO A 396 20.16 15.13 14.80
N ALA A 397 20.01 15.44 16.08
CA ALA A 397 20.75 14.79 17.15
C ALA A 397 20.28 13.34 17.35
N GLY A 398 21.21 12.41 17.54
CA GLY A 398 20.94 11.01 17.88
C GLY A 398 20.48 10.15 16.70
N ALA A 399 19.83 10.74 15.70
CA ALA A 399 19.27 10.03 14.55
C ALA A 399 20.33 9.29 13.71
N PHE A 400 21.56 9.82 13.64
CA PHE A 400 22.63 9.27 12.80
C PHE A 400 23.67 8.46 13.57
N GLU A 401 23.53 8.36 14.89
CA GLU A 401 24.39 7.61 15.79
C GLU A 401 23.82 6.22 16.07
N ILE A 402 24.07 5.28 15.16
CA ILE A 402 23.52 3.91 15.21
C ILE A 402 24.64 2.87 15.27
N GLY A 403 24.55 1.90 16.19
CA GLY A 403 25.52 0.81 16.27
C GLY A 403 26.97 1.28 16.47
N GLY A 404 27.19 2.45 17.10
CA GLY A 404 28.51 3.05 17.27
C GLY A 404 29.08 3.75 16.02
N ARG A 405 28.29 3.88 14.95
CA ARG A 405 28.63 4.62 13.72
C ARG A 405 27.93 5.97 13.71
N ALA A 406 28.62 7.02 13.27
CA ALA A 406 28.01 8.31 12.93
C ALA A 406 27.88 8.40 11.40
N LEU A 407 26.66 8.50 10.89
CA LEU A 407 26.37 8.39 9.45
C LEU A 407 26.42 9.72 8.69
N VAL A 408 26.39 10.86 9.39
CA VAL A 408 26.33 12.19 8.79
C VAL A 408 27.30 13.13 9.47
N THR A 409 28.08 13.86 8.67
CA THR A 409 28.90 14.98 9.12
C THR A 409 28.19 16.33 8.93
N PRO A 410 28.54 17.39 9.68
CA PRO A 410 27.99 18.73 9.47
C PRO A 410 28.21 19.26 8.04
N GLU A 411 29.35 18.94 7.42
CA GLU A 411 29.65 19.35 6.04
C GLU A 411 28.73 18.66 5.02
N GLU A 412 28.46 17.36 5.20
CA GLU A 412 27.51 16.62 4.35
C GLU A 412 26.07 17.14 4.52
N ALA A 413 25.67 17.43 5.76
CA ALA A 413 24.37 18.04 6.04
C ALA A 413 24.23 19.40 5.35
N GLN A 414 25.25 20.25 5.43
CA GLN A 414 25.26 21.55 4.75
C GLN A 414 25.11 21.40 3.23
N ALA A 415 25.85 20.48 2.61
CA ALA A 415 25.75 20.23 1.17
C ALA A 415 24.34 19.79 0.74
N ARG A 416 23.69 18.96 1.55
CA ARG A 416 22.31 18.50 1.32
C ARG A 416 21.28 19.63 1.46
N TYR A 417 21.42 20.49 2.48
CA TYR A 417 20.57 21.67 2.62
C TYR A 417 20.71 22.62 1.42
N ASP A 418 21.94 22.90 0.99
CA ASP A 418 22.21 23.76 -0.16
C ASP A 418 21.64 23.17 -1.46
N ALA A 419 21.75 21.85 -1.67
CA ALA A 419 21.17 21.16 -2.82
C ALA A 419 19.64 21.24 -2.86
N SER A 420 18.97 21.05 -1.71
CA SER A 420 17.52 21.20 -1.61
C SER A 420 17.05 22.63 -1.87
N ILE A 421 17.81 23.63 -1.41
CA ILE A 421 17.54 25.05 -1.67
C ILE A 421 17.73 25.35 -3.17
N ALA A 422 18.82 24.87 -3.78
CA ALA A 422 19.07 25.06 -5.21
C ALA A 422 18.00 24.40 -6.08
N TRP A 423 17.55 23.19 -5.71
CA TRP A 423 16.44 22.51 -6.36
C TRP A 423 15.16 23.36 -6.33
N PHE A 424 14.81 23.89 -5.15
CA PHE A 424 13.63 24.77 -5.03
C PHE A 424 13.79 26.06 -5.85
N ASP A 425 14.98 26.68 -5.84
CA ASP A 425 15.22 27.91 -6.60
C ASP A 425 15.11 27.65 -8.13
N GLU A 426 15.39 26.43 -8.61
CA GLU A 426 15.24 26.04 -10.02
C GLU A 426 13.80 25.61 -10.37
N LYS A 427 13.19 24.74 -9.57
CA LYS A 427 11.92 24.06 -9.89
C LYS A 427 10.69 24.73 -9.28
N ASN A 428 10.87 25.59 -8.28
CA ASN A 428 9.81 26.20 -7.47
C ASN A 428 8.88 25.18 -6.78
N LEU A 429 9.40 23.98 -6.50
CA LEU A 429 8.75 22.89 -5.76
C LEU A 429 9.81 22.09 -5.00
N LEU A 430 9.39 21.30 -4.02
CA LEU A 430 10.27 20.48 -3.16
C LEU A 430 10.02 18.98 -3.30
N VAL A 431 9.53 18.54 -4.46
CA VAL A 431 9.44 17.11 -4.77
C VAL A 431 10.81 16.63 -5.23
N ILE A 432 11.54 15.97 -4.32
CA ILE A 432 12.85 15.38 -4.57
C ILE A 432 12.74 13.90 -4.23
N SER A 433 13.01 13.03 -5.19
CA SER A 433 12.95 11.58 -5.00
C SER A 433 14.06 10.86 -5.77
N ASN A 434 13.90 9.57 -6.00
CA ASN A 434 14.95 8.65 -6.40
C ASN A 434 14.61 7.83 -7.66
N GLY A 435 13.39 7.98 -8.21
CA GLY A 435 12.89 7.19 -9.33
C GLY A 435 13.33 7.70 -10.70
N PRO A 436 12.81 7.08 -11.78
CA PRO A 436 13.27 7.29 -13.15
C PRO A 436 12.80 8.61 -13.76
N PHE A 437 11.90 9.33 -13.11
CA PHE A 437 11.47 10.65 -13.55
C PHE A 437 11.50 11.62 -12.37
N PHE A 438 11.71 12.90 -12.64
CA PHE A 438 11.49 13.97 -11.66
C PHE A 438 10.38 14.89 -12.13
N LEU A 439 9.68 15.51 -11.18
CA LEU A 439 8.62 16.48 -11.47
C LEU A 439 9.27 17.81 -11.87
N ASN A 440 9.24 18.14 -13.17
CA ASN A 440 9.83 19.36 -13.69
C ASN A 440 8.90 20.56 -13.60
N ARG A 441 7.59 20.34 -13.86
CA ARG A 441 6.57 21.38 -13.77
C ARG A 441 5.28 20.81 -13.21
N TYR A 442 4.62 21.59 -12.37
CA TYR A 442 3.30 21.28 -11.85
C TYR A 442 2.43 22.54 -11.87
N ASP A 443 1.33 22.49 -12.61
CA ASP A 443 0.42 23.62 -12.83
C ASP A 443 -1.02 23.18 -12.50
N PRO A 444 -1.45 23.37 -11.24
CA PRO A 444 -2.80 23.01 -10.80
C PRO A 444 -3.93 23.71 -11.59
N PRO A 445 -3.87 25.03 -11.86
CA PRO A 445 -4.87 25.70 -12.70
C PRO A 445 -4.98 25.11 -14.11
N ALA A 446 -3.86 24.70 -14.72
CA ALA A 446 -3.85 24.09 -16.04
C ALA A 446 -4.12 22.57 -16.04
N GLN A 447 -4.26 21.94 -14.85
CA GLN A 447 -4.33 20.49 -14.69
C GLN A 447 -3.20 19.77 -15.43
N PHE A 448 -1.97 20.22 -15.19
CA PHE A 448 -0.80 19.79 -15.96
C PHE A 448 0.37 19.43 -15.05
N ALA A 449 1.01 18.30 -15.33
CA ALA A 449 2.27 17.88 -14.74
C ALA A 449 3.23 17.46 -15.85
N GLU A 450 4.50 17.87 -15.74
CA GLU A 450 5.57 17.49 -16.64
C GLU A 450 6.64 16.73 -15.88
N LEU A 451 6.91 15.52 -16.36
CA LEU A 451 7.90 14.61 -15.80
C LEU A 451 9.03 14.50 -16.80
N LEU A 452 10.26 14.73 -16.35
CA LEU A 452 11.45 14.57 -17.18
C LEU A 452 12.24 13.35 -16.72
N ALA A 453 12.84 12.65 -17.69
CA ALA A 453 13.64 11.47 -17.41
C ALA A 453 14.85 11.83 -16.53
N PHE A 454 15.00 11.09 -15.43
CA PHE A 454 16.16 11.12 -14.56
C PHE A 454 17.02 9.89 -14.86
N ARG A 455 18.25 10.09 -15.31
CA ARG A 455 19.17 9.02 -15.73
C ARG A 455 20.59 9.29 -15.21
N PRO A 456 20.83 9.29 -13.89
CA PRO A 456 22.19 9.39 -13.36
C PRO A 456 23.02 8.17 -13.82
N GLU A 457 24.34 8.33 -13.89
CA GLU A 457 25.26 7.31 -14.42
C GLU A 457 25.11 5.93 -13.75
N ASN A 458 24.80 5.90 -12.45
CA ASN A 458 24.68 4.68 -11.65
C ASN A 458 23.22 4.30 -11.32
N TYR A 459 22.25 4.79 -12.09
CA TYR A 459 20.86 4.39 -11.92
C TYR A 459 20.73 2.85 -12.09
N PRO A 460 20.04 2.13 -11.18
CA PRO A 460 20.14 0.67 -11.11
C PRO A 460 19.40 -0.09 -12.22
N PHE A 461 18.60 0.58 -13.06
CA PHE A 461 17.77 -0.08 -14.08
C PHE A 461 17.95 0.53 -15.48
N GLY A 462 17.94 -0.33 -16.49
CA GLY A 462 17.86 0.02 -17.89
C GLY A 462 16.49 -0.30 -18.51
N PRO A 463 16.26 0.10 -19.77
CA PRO A 463 15.07 -0.30 -20.51
C PRO A 463 14.93 -1.83 -20.61
N GLY A 464 13.74 -2.35 -20.38
CA GLY A 464 13.38 -3.76 -20.43
C GLY A 464 13.53 -4.50 -19.10
N ASP A 465 14.15 -3.91 -18.08
CA ASP A 465 14.36 -4.57 -16.78
C ASP A 465 13.04 -4.87 -16.05
N TRP A 466 11.99 -4.08 -16.31
CA TRP A 466 10.67 -4.21 -15.67
C TRP A 466 9.53 -4.35 -16.67
N GLU A 467 9.80 -4.93 -17.85
CA GLU A 467 8.78 -5.23 -18.87
C GLU A 467 8.07 -6.56 -18.55
N PHE A 468 6.77 -6.49 -18.24
CA PHE A 468 5.94 -7.69 -17.99
C PHE A 468 4.94 -7.99 -19.12
N GLY A 469 4.58 -6.98 -19.91
CA GLY A 469 3.62 -7.13 -21.01
C GLY A 469 2.19 -7.40 -20.53
N ALA A 470 1.45 -8.21 -21.30
CA ALA A 470 0.07 -8.56 -20.98
C ALA A 470 -0.02 -9.70 -19.97
N ALA A 471 -0.98 -9.61 -19.05
CA ALA A 471 -1.25 -10.70 -18.12
C ALA A 471 -1.78 -11.94 -18.86
N PRO A 472 -1.34 -13.15 -18.51
CA PRO A 472 -1.98 -14.37 -18.99
C PRO A 472 -3.44 -14.49 -18.54
N GLU A 473 -4.28 -15.16 -19.34
CA GLU A 473 -5.70 -15.36 -19.02
C GLU A 473 -5.96 -16.71 -18.33
N ILE A 474 -7.03 -16.76 -17.53
CA ILE A 474 -7.66 -18.00 -17.04
C ILE A 474 -8.99 -18.14 -17.75
N THR A 475 -9.17 -19.21 -18.52
CA THR A 475 -10.40 -19.45 -19.27
C THR A 475 -11.02 -20.78 -18.88
N ILE A 476 -12.33 -20.75 -18.63
CA ILE A 476 -13.13 -21.96 -18.48
C ILE A 476 -13.71 -22.28 -19.86
N ALA A 477 -13.43 -23.48 -20.37
CA ALA A 477 -13.96 -23.93 -21.64
C ALA A 477 -15.50 -23.93 -21.60
N PRO A 478 -16.21 -23.73 -22.74
CA PRO A 478 -17.66 -23.84 -22.76
C PRO A 478 -18.15 -25.17 -22.18
N VAL A 479 -19.06 -25.09 -21.21
CA VAL A 479 -19.62 -26.24 -20.51
C VAL A 479 -21.11 -26.32 -20.82
N GLU A 480 -21.58 -27.48 -21.28
CA GLU A 480 -23.00 -27.73 -21.46
C GLU A 480 -23.64 -28.07 -20.10
N PRO A 481 -24.70 -27.33 -19.68
CA PRO A 481 -25.40 -27.63 -18.45
C PRO A 481 -25.96 -29.07 -18.45
N PRO A 482 -25.68 -29.89 -17.42
CA PRO A 482 -26.25 -31.23 -17.34
C PRO A 482 -27.75 -31.13 -17.03
N ARG A 483 -28.52 -32.13 -17.46
CA ARG A 483 -29.89 -32.29 -16.96
C ARG A 483 -29.82 -32.70 -15.49
N ALA A 484 -30.35 -31.86 -14.60
CA ALA A 484 -30.35 -32.11 -13.17
C ALA A 484 -31.72 -32.60 -12.69
N VAL A 485 -31.74 -33.73 -11.98
CA VAL A 485 -32.95 -34.32 -11.39
C VAL A 485 -32.88 -34.19 -9.88
N LEU A 486 -34.01 -33.87 -9.24
CA LEU A 486 -34.08 -33.78 -7.78
C LEU A 486 -33.72 -35.11 -7.12
N ALA A 487 -33.00 -35.03 -6.00
CA ALA A 487 -32.49 -36.17 -5.25
C ALA A 487 -31.53 -37.11 -6.03
N GLU A 488 -31.05 -36.69 -7.21
CA GLU A 488 -29.92 -37.32 -7.91
C GLU A 488 -28.69 -36.41 -7.81
N PRO A 489 -27.46 -36.96 -7.77
CA PRO A 489 -26.26 -36.14 -7.79
C PRO A 489 -26.11 -35.42 -9.15
N ILE A 490 -25.54 -34.22 -9.12
CA ILE A 490 -25.15 -33.48 -10.32
C ILE A 490 -23.63 -33.63 -10.47
N GLU A 491 -23.19 -34.13 -11.62
CA GLU A 491 -21.77 -34.20 -11.98
C GLU A 491 -21.53 -33.41 -13.27
N LEU A 492 -20.47 -32.62 -13.27
CA LEU A 492 -20.10 -31.76 -14.39
C LEU A 492 -18.58 -31.75 -14.57
N ASN A 493 -18.12 -32.12 -15.76
CA ASN A 493 -16.72 -32.02 -16.12
C ASN A 493 -16.43 -30.64 -16.70
N VAL A 494 -15.38 -30.00 -16.20
CA VAL A 494 -14.98 -28.65 -16.55
C VAL A 494 -13.51 -28.66 -16.93
N THR A 495 -13.18 -28.06 -18.07
CA THR A 495 -11.80 -27.83 -18.49
C THR A 495 -11.47 -26.36 -18.26
N VAL A 496 -10.34 -26.11 -17.61
CA VAL A 496 -9.77 -24.80 -17.32
C VAL A 496 -8.41 -24.73 -17.98
N GLU A 497 -8.17 -23.65 -18.72
CA GLU A 497 -6.87 -23.32 -19.31
C GLU A 497 -6.32 -22.07 -18.62
N GLY A 498 -5.01 -22.05 -18.37
CA GLY A 498 -4.32 -20.96 -17.70
C GLY A 498 -2.93 -21.39 -17.26
N PRO A 499 -2.09 -20.45 -16.79
CA PRO A 499 -0.76 -20.77 -16.30
C PRO A 499 -0.77 -21.38 -14.90
N GLY A 500 0.33 -22.03 -14.54
CA GLY A 500 0.57 -22.52 -13.17
C GLY A 500 -0.32 -23.69 -12.75
N GLU A 501 -0.45 -23.87 -11.44
CA GLU A 501 -1.37 -24.80 -10.81
C GLU A 501 -2.78 -24.21 -10.75
N LEU A 502 -3.72 -24.90 -11.40
CA LEU A 502 -5.11 -24.46 -11.50
C LEU A 502 -5.96 -25.09 -10.40
N ALA A 503 -6.94 -24.35 -9.93
CA ALA A 503 -8.00 -24.84 -9.06
C ALA A 503 -9.36 -24.34 -9.55
N LEU A 504 -10.42 -25.10 -9.24
CA LEU A 504 -11.79 -24.75 -9.59
C LEU A 504 -12.69 -24.87 -8.36
N ARG A 505 -13.45 -23.81 -8.09
CA ARG A 505 -14.51 -23.78 -7.08
C ARG A 505 -15.86 -23.60 -7.74
N TYR A 506 -16.91 -24.03 -7.07
CA TYR A 506 -18.28 -23.84 -7.53
C TYR A 506 -19.18 -23.27 -6.43
N ILE A 507 -20.20 -22.52 -6.85
CA ILE A 507 -21.27 -22.01 -5.99
C ILE A 507 -22.60 -22.18 -6.74
N LEU A 508 -23.51 -22.94 -6.17
CA LEU A 508 -24.89 -23.06 -6.63
C LEU A 508 -25.76 -22.09 -5.85
N VAL A 509 -26.40 -21.16 -6.55
CA VAL A 509 -27.27 -20.12 -5.99
C VAL A 509 -28.71 -20.36 -6.41
N ASP A 510 -29.63 -20.24 -5.46
CA ASP A 510 -31.06 -20.05 -5.74
C ASP A 510 -31.30 -18.55 -5.99
N PRO A 511 -31.47 -18.11 -7.25
CA PRO A 511 -31.65 -16.69 -7.56
C PRO A 511 -32.99 -16.13 -7.06
N ALA A 512 -33.98 -16.98 -6.79
CA ALA A 512 -35.28 -16.54 -6.29
C ALA A 512 -35.23 -16.17 -4.80
N GLN A 513 -34.39 -16.88 -4.04
CA GLN A 513 -34.19 -16.62 -2.60
C GLN A 513 -32.95 -15.77 -2.32
N GLY A 514 -32.01 -15.68 -3.26
CA GLY A 514 -30.71 -15.05 -3.07
C GLY A 514 -29.82 -15.84 -2.10
N THR A 515 -30.01 -17.16 -2.01
CA THR A 515 -29.30 -18.03 -1.06
C THR A 515 -28.35 -18.99 -1.77
N VAL A 516 -27.23 -19.30 -1.13
CA VAL A 516 -26.30 -20.33 -1.60
C VAL A 516 -26.88 -21.70 -1.22
N ALA A 517 -27.22 -22.49 -2.23
CA ALA A 517 -27.72 -23.85 -2.10
C ALA A 517 -26.59 -24.88 -1.91
N ALA A 518 -25.44 -24.64 -2.54
CA ALA A 518 -24.24 -25.48 -2.43
C ALA A 518 -22.99 -24.68 -2.77
N SER A 519 -21.85 -25.08 -2.23
CA SER A 519 -20.55 -24.59 -2.70
C SER A 519 -19.45 -25.58 -2.34
N GLY A 520 -18.38 -25.62 -3.13
CA GLY A 520 -17.25 -26.50 -2.85
C GLY A 520 -16.10 -26.34 -3.82
N GLU A 521 -15.05 -27.14 -3.61
CA GLU A 521 -13.94 -27.29 -4.55
C GLU A 521 -14.25 -28.46 -5.49
N ALA A 522 -13.92 -28.31 -6.77
CA ALA A 522 -14.05 -29.37 -7.75
C ALA A 522 -12.89 -30.38 -7.58
N THR A 523 -13.16 -31.64 -7.89
CA THR A 523 -12.13 -32.69 -7.81
C THR A 523 -11.19 -32.58 -9.01
N PRO A 524 -9.86 -32.44 -8.81
CA PRO A 524 -8.91 -32.38 -9.91
C PRO A 524 -8.75 -33.75 -10.59
N GLY A 525 -8.65 -33.75 -11.92
CA GLY A 525 -8.34 -34.91 -12.76
C GLY A 525 -6.98 -34.77 -13.42
N GLU A 526 -6.91 -34.93 -14.74
CA GLU A 526 -5.74 -34.53 -15.53
C GLU A 526 -5.53 -33.00 -15.44
N PRO A 527 -4.31 -32.47 -15.67
CA PRO A 527 -4.06 -31.02 -15.60
C PRO A 527 -5.08 -30.19 -16.39
N GLY A 528 -5.72 -29.23 -15.72
CA GLY A 528 -6.79 -28.40 -16.28
C GLY A 528 -8.19 -29.02 -16.28
N ASN A 529 -8.34 -30.32 -16.00
CA ASN A 529 -9.64 -30.98 -15.94
C ASN A 529 -10.13 -31.14 -14.50
N PHE A 530 -11.38 -30.78 -14.26
CA PHE A 530 -12.02 -30.82 -12.95
C PHE A 530 -13.41 -31.46 -13.04
N THR A 531 -13.82 -32.12 -11.98
CA THR A 531 -15.20 -32.62 -11.81
C THR A 531 -15.88 -31.88 -10.67
N VAL A 532 -16.93 -31.13 -10.99
CA VAL A 532 -17.86 -30.54 -10.02
C VAL A 532 -18.89 -31.60 -9.65
N SER A 533 -19.07 -31.84 -8.35
CA SER A 533 -20.01 -32.83 -7.82
C SER A 533 -20.90 -32.20 -6.75
N ILE A 534 -22.20 -32.16 -6.99
CA ILE A 534 -23.23 -31.73 -6.02
C ILE A 534 -24.02 -32.96 -5.61
N GLY A 535 -23.94 -33.31 -4.33
CA GLY A 535 -24.50 -34.56 -3.80
C GLY A 535 -26.03 -34.62 -3.80
N ALA A 536 -26.55 -35.84 -3.82
CA ALA A 536 -27.99 -36.10 -3.74
C ALA A 536 -28.64 -35.60 -2.44
N ASP A 537 -27.86 -35.54 -1.36
CA ASP A 537 -28.25 -34.94 -0.08
C ASP A 537 -28.62 -33.46 -0.26
N VAL A 538 -27.84 -32.71 -1.04
CA VAL A 538 -28.15 -31.31 -1.39
C VAL A 538 -29.34 -31.26 -2.34
N THR A 539 -29.29 -31.98 -3.47
CA THR A 539 -30.34 -31.88 -4.51
C THR A 539 -31.70 -32.37 -4.05
N SER A 540 -31.76 -33.21 -3.00
CA SER A 540 -33.02 -33.64 -2.37
C SER A 540 -33.74 -32.54 -1.58
N THR A 541 -33.02 -31.48 -1.20
CA THR A 541 -33.57 -30.32 -0.46
C THR A 541 -34.02 -29.18 -1.38
N LEU A 542 -33.67 -29.26 -2.67
CA LEU A 542 -34.01 -28.26 -3.67
C LEU A 542 -35.46 -28.44 -4.16
N PHE A 543 -35.98 -27.43 -4.85
CA PHE A 543 -37.30 -27.47 -5.49
C PHE A 543 -37.16 -27.27 -7.01
N PRO A 544 -38.15 -27.69 -7.82
CA PRO A 544 -38.09 -27.49 -9.26
C PRO A 544 -37.95 -26.02 -9.64
N SER A 545 -36.80 -25.63 -10.19
CA SER A 545 -36.48 -24.23 -10.51
C SER A 545 -35.26 -24.11 -11.40
N LEU A 546 -34.97 -22.87 -11.80
CA LEU A 546 -33.72 -22.47 -12.42
C LEU A 546 -32.73 -22.02 -11.34
N TYR A 547 -31.60 -22.72 -11.25
CA TYR A 547 -30.50 -22.37 -10.34
C TYR A 547 -29.31 -21.78 -11.13
N GLN A 548 -28.46 -21.02 -10.45
CA GLN A 548 -27.24 -20.46 -11.05
C GLN A 548 -26.02 -21.17 -10.48
N LEU A 549 -25.27 -21.89 -11.31
CA LEU A 549 -23.98 -22.47 -10.95
C LEU A 549 -22.87 -21.54 -11.41
N TYR A 550 -22.18 -20.92 -10.47
CA TYR A 550 -20.96 -20.17 -10.70
C TYR A 550 -19.76 -21.10 -10.60
N LEU A 551 -18.90 -21.07 -11.62
CA LEU A 551 -17.62 -21.75 -11.71
C LEU A 551 -16.53 -20.69 -11.58
N LEU A 552 -15.62 -20.88 -10.61
CA LEU A 552 -14.56 -19.93 -10.27
C LEU A 552 -13.21 -20.63 -10.39
N ALA A 553 -12.50 -20.37 -11.47
CA ALA A 553 -11.17 -20.90 -11.73
C ALA A 553 -10.09 -19.94 -11.20
N SER A 554 -9.03 -20.48 -10.61
CA SER A 554 -7.90 -19.71 -10.07
C SER A 554 -6.57 -20.35 -10.43
N SER A 555 -5.49 -19.57 -10.41
CA SER A 555 -4.11 -19.99 -10.68
C SER A 555 -3.19 -19.59 -9.53
N ASP A 556 -2.19 -20.41 -9.21
CA ASP A 556 -1.12 -20.08 -8.25
C ASP A 556 -0.18 -18.96 -8.74
N VAL A 557 -0.23 -18.58 -10.02
CA VAL A 557 0.62 -17.50 -10.59
C VAL A 557 -0.17 -16.29 -11.08
N LEU A 558 -1.47 -16.20 -10.79
CA LEU A 558 -2.30 -15.04 -11.12
C LEU A 558 -3.18 -14.63 -9.94
N ALA A 559 -3.23 -13.33 -9.65
CA ALA A 559 -4.13 -12.70 -8.68
C ALA A 559 -5.48 -12.32 -9.32
N GLN A 560 -6.03 -13.20 -10.15
CA GLN A 560 -7.35 -13.05 -10.77
C GLN A 560 -8.06 -14.41 -10.80
N VAL A 561 -9.39 -14.37 -10.85
CA VAL A 561 -10.23 -15.54 -11.07
C VAL A 561 -10.86 -15.49 -12.46
N GLY A 562 -10.92 -16.65 -13.13
CA GLY A 562 -11.80 -16.86 -14.28
C GLY A 562 -13.18 -17.24 -13.78
N GLU A 563 -14.24 -16.60 -14.28
CA GLU A 563 -15.61 -16.86 -13.85
C GLU A 563 -16.47 -17.30 -15.04
N GLN A 564 -17.29 -18.33 -14.82
CA GLN A 564 -18.37 -18.70 -15.72
C GLN A 564 -19.64 -19.01 -14.94
N ARG A 565 -20.77 -18.44 -15.37
CA ARG A 565 -22.09 -18.78 -14.85
C ARG A 565 -22.82 -19.72 -15.80
N LEU A 566 -23.37 -20.79 -15.26
CA LEU A 566 -24.27 -21.73 -15.94
C LEU A 566 -25.65 -21.65 -15.28
N ASP A 567 -26.70 -21.64 -16.09
CA ASP A 567 -28.07 -21.76 -15.59
C ASP A 567 -28.46 -23.25 -15.63
N LEU A 568 -28.84 -23.81 -14.47
CA LEU A 568 -29.20 -25.22 -14.29
C LEU A 568 -30.71 -25.38 -14.08
N GLU A 569 -31.37 -26.07 -15.01
CA GLU A 569 -32.75 -26.52 -14.83
C GLU A 569 -32.77 -27.77 -13.94
N ILE A 570 -33.16 -27.60 -12.67
CA ILE A 570 -33.21 -28.71 -11.70
C ILE A 570 -34.66 -29.13 -11.54
N GLY A 571 -34.99 -30.36 -11.95
CA GLY A 571 -36.32 -30.95 -11.78
C GLY A 571 -37.42 -30.38 -12.70
N LEU A 572 -37.05 -29.66 -13.77
CA LEU A 572 -37.96 -29.12 -14.79
C LEU A 572 -38.18 -30.07 -16.00
#